data_AF-A0A090YS48-F1
#
_entry.id   AF-A0A090YS48-F1
#
_cell.length_a   1.000
_cell.length_b   1.000
_cell.length_c   1.000
_cell.angle_alpha   90.00
_cell.angle_beta   90.00
_cell.angle_gamma   90.00
#
_symmetry.space_group_name_H-M   'P 1'
#
loop_
_entity.id
_entity.type
_entity.pdbx_description
1 polymer ?
#
loop_
_entity_poly.entity_id
_entity_poly.type
_entity_poly.pdbx_seq_one_letter_code
_entity_poly.pdbx_strand_id
1 'polypeptide(L)'
;MAISVDKYYSLDEILYNLLHDYKYRDLFLTDKFSELNICEENLKHIQTIDKEELIATSKTIIRNLLNGNIEHSGGLKTAFPGTFKEVELNNIDMQQLMYEFVASKEFEDYKEIPYAGDGQCIEESFFRFLSNVELIKNNKNIELLLKHEFLNAMISILVVNSEPAFKIFSKDIKHNGHIYYAFIRLDRNIAEALLGKKIQVQQEKIIWLFAAAKNRLIKGPIEENLLQLIEIGSLKKINEMKLISNEESNLAKGIYRLGLIKS
;
A
#
# COMPACT_ATOMS: atom_id res chain seq x y z
N MET A 1 -35.25 22.74 16.51
CA MET A 1 -34.47 21.57 16.99
C MET A 1 -34.77 20.43 16.04
N ALA A 2 -33.81 20.05 15.19
CA ALA A 2 -33.94 18.84 14.38
C ALA A 2 -33.64 17.66 15.31
N ILE A 3 -34.62 16.78 15.50
CA ILE A 3 -34.42 15.47 16.14
C ILE A 3 -33.53 14.69 15.16
N SER A 4 -32.28 14.40 15.54
CA SER A 4 -31.52 13.39 14.80
C SER A 4 -32.26 12.09 15.01
N VAL A 5 -32.87 11.56 13.95
CA VAL A 5 -33.28 10.17 13.97
C VAL A 5 -31.98 9.39 13.94
N ASP A 6 -31.56 8.87 15.09
CA ASP A 6 -30.38 8.01 15.17
C ASP A 6 -30.58 6.87 14.18
N LYS A 7 -29.78 6.87 13.12
CA LYS A 7 -29.87 5.88 12.06
C LYS A 7 -29.32 4.58 12.64
N TYR A 8 -30.21 3.60 12.85
CA TYR A 8 -29.80 2.24 13.18
C TYR A 8 -29.03 1.62 12.02
N TYR A 9 -27.99 0.85 12.36
CA TYR A 9 -27.27 0.05 11.38
C TYR A 9 -28.12 -1.13 10.88
N SER A 10 -27.96 -1.47 9.61
CA SER A 10 -28.47 -2.72 9.06
C SER A 10 -27.71 -3.93 9.61
N LEU A 11 -28.25 -5.14 9.47
CA LEU A 11 -27.63 -6.34 10.02
C LEU A 11 -26.24 -6.60 9.44
N ASP A 12 -26.05 -6.35 8.14
CA ASP A 12 -24.77 -6.47 7.46
C ASP A 12 -23.74 -5.44 7.96
N GLU A 13 -24.13 -4.19 8.18
CA GLU A 13 -23.28 -3.16 8.80
C GLU A 13 -22.85 -3.58 10.22
N ILE A 14 -23.78 -4.16 11.01
CA ILE A 14 -23.49 -4.65 12.36
C ILE A 14 -22.49 -5.80 12.33
N LEU A 15 -22.73 -6.82 11.50
CA LEU A 15 -21.83 -7.97 11.37
C LEU A 15 -20.44 -7.55 10.88
N TYR A 16 -20.39 -6.60 9.94
CA TYR A 16 -19.14 -6.01 9.48
C TYR A 16 -18.38 -5.33 10.63
N ASN A 17 -19.06 -4.49 11.41
CA ASN A 17 -18.45 -3.79 12.55
C ASN A 17 -18.01 -4.74 13.66
N LEU A 18 -18.77 -5.79 13.97
CA LEU A 18 -18.37 -6.80 14.95
C LEU A 18 -17.04 -7.48 14.58
N LEU A 19 -16.80 -7.70 13.28
CA LEU A 19 -15.56 -8.31 12.80
C LEU A 19 -14.40 -7.32 12.70
N HIS A 20 -14.65 -6.10 12.20
CA HIS A 20 -13.59 -5.17 11.77
C HIS A 20 -13.38 -3.99 12.72
N ASP A 21 -14.39 -3.53 13.46
CA ASP A 21 -14.26 -2.48 14.47
C ASP A 21 -14.11 -3.10 15.87
N TYR A 22 -12.89 -3.05 16.41
CA TYR A 22 -12.60 -3.62 17.72
C TYR A 22 -13.32 -2.90 18.87
N LYS A 23 -13.58 -1.58 18.76
CA LYS A 23 -14.30 -0.83 19.80
C LYS A 23 -15.77 -1.22 19.78
N TYR A 24 -16.36 -1.32 18.59
CA TYR A 24 -17.73 -1.80 18.42
C TYR A 24 -17.89 -3.23 18.95
N ARG A 25 -16.94 -4.11 18.65
CA ARG A 25 -16.90 -5.47 19.19
C ARG A 25 -16.77 -5.48 20.72
N ASP A 26 -15.92 -4.67 21.31
CA ASP A 26 -15.74 -4.64 22.77
C ASP A 26 -17.02 -4.22 23.50
N LEU A 27 -17.77 -3.25 22.95
CA LEU A 27 -19.10 -2.88 23.45
C LEU A 27 -20.08 -4.06 23.38
N PHE A 28 -20.07 -4.84 22.30
CA PHE A 28 -20.89 -6.06 22.18
C PHE A 28 -20.47 -7.15 23.18
N LEU A 29 -19.16 -7.40 23.33
CA LEU A 29 -18.64 -8.43 24.22
C LEU A 29 -18.96 -8.14 25.69
N THR A 30 -18.99 -6.85 26.06
CA THR A 30 -19.29 -6.36 27.42
C THR A 30 -20.78 -6.06 27.66
N ASP A 31 -21.66 -6.50 26.76
CA ASP A 31 -23.12 -6.36 26.85
C ASP A 31 -23.61 -4.89 26.93
N LYS A 32 -22.82 -3.93 26.43
CA LYS A 32 -23.15 -2.50 26.36
C LYS A 32 -23.96 -2.16 25.10
N PHE A 33 -25.05 -2.89 24.87
CA PHE A 33 -25.83 -2.79 23.64
C PHE A 33 -26.46 -1.42 23.38
N SER A 34 -26.72 -0.62 24.42
CA SER A 34 -27.27 0.73 24.28
C SER A 34 -26.33 1.70 23.56
N GLU A 35 -25.04 1.39 23.50
CA GLU A 35 -24.02 2.20 22.80
C GLU A 35 -23.82 1.72 21.36
N LEU A 36 -24.43 0.59 20.99
CA LEU A 36 -24.43 0.07 19.64
C LEU A 36 -25.74 0.51 18.99
N ASN A 37 -25.68 1.41 18.00
CA ASN A 37 -26.85 1.91 17.26
C ASN A 37 -27.59 0.77 16.52
N ILE A 38 -28.32 -0.08 17.26
CA ILE A 38 -28.95 -1.32 16.82
C ILE A 38 -30.43 -1.30 17.26
N CYS A 39 -31.32 -1.67 16.35
CA CYS A 39 -32.74 -1.84 16.67
C CYS A 39 -33.01 -3.16 17.42
N GLU A 40 -34.14 -3.27 18.11
CA GLU A 40 -34.48 -4.47 18.90
C GLU A 40 -34.52 -5.77 18.07
N GLU A 41 -34.91 -5.70 16.81
CA GLU A 41 -34.94 -6.84 15.90
C GLU A 41 -33.52 -7.37 15.62
N ASN A 42 -32.61 -6.50 15.19
CA ASN A 42 -31.21 -6.85 14.96
C ASN A 42 -30.51 -7.30 16.24
N LEU A 43 -30.84 -6.73 17.39
CA LEU A 43 -30.28 -7.13 18.68
C LEU A 43 -30.57 -8.60 18.98
N LYS A 44 -31.81 -9.06 18.76
CA LYS A 44 -32.18 -10.46 18.95
C LYS A 44 -31.37 -11.41 18.06
N HIS A 45 -31.06 -10.98 16.83
CA HIS A 45 -30.24 -11.76 15.91
C HIS A 45 -28.78 -11.86 16.35
N ILE A 46 -28.17 -10.74 16.73
CA ILE A 46 -26.74 -10.76 17.08
C ILE A 46 -26.47 -11.37 18.45
N GLN A 47 -27.46 -11.41 19.35
CA GLN A 47 -27.32 -12.09 20.64
C GLN A 47 -27.10 -13.61 20.52
N THR A 48 -27.39 -14.22 19.36
CA THR A 48 -27.11 -15.63 19.11
C THR A 48 -25.67 -15.88 18.65
N ILE A 49 -24.87 -14.83 18.44
CA ILE A 49 -23.47 -14.96 18.00
C ILE A 49 -22.63 -15.49 19.17
N ASP A 50 -21.88 -16.55 18.91
CA ASP A 50 -20.87 -17.04 19.84
C ASP A 50 -19.73 -16.00 19.98
N LYS A 51 -19.59 -15.45 21.19
CA LYS A 51 -18.58 -14.43 21.50
C LYS A 51 -17.15 -14.96 21.35
N GLU A 52 -16.89 -16.23 21.65
CA GLU A 52 -15.56 -16.83 21.52
C GLU A 52 -15.19 -17.01 20.04
N GLU A 53 -16.15 -17.48 19.23
CA GLU A 53 -15.96 -17.63 17.78
C GLU A 53 -15.76 -16.27 17.10
N LEU A 54 -16.49 -15.24 17.53
CA LEU A 54 -16.31 -13.87 17.04
C LEU A 54 -14.87 -13.36 17.29
N ILE A 55 -14.36 -13.55 18.51
CA ILE A 55 -12.99 -13.16 18.88
C ILE A 55 -11.96 -13.97 18.07
N ALA A 56 -12.17 -15.29 17.92
CA ALA A 56 -11.27 -16.15 17.16
C ALA A 56 -11.21 -15.74 15.68
N THR A 57 -12.36 -15.39 15.11
CA THR A 57 -12.48 -14.94 13.72
C THR A 57 -11.77 -13.59 13.52
N SER A 58 -12.02 -12.60 14.38
CA SER A 58 -11.36 -11.28 14.27
C SER A 58 -9.84 -11.39 14.41
N LYS A 59 -9.35 -12.24 15.33
CA LYS A 59 -7.90 -12.53 15.46
C LYS A 59 -7.33 -13.19 14.21
N THR A 60 -8.11 -14.06 13.57
CA THR A 60 -7.68 -14.74 12.33
C THR A 60 -7.56 -13.77 11.17
N ILE A 61 -8.48 -12.83 11.02
CA ILE A 61 -8.41 -11.74 10.02
C ILE A 61 -7.09 -10.98 10.18
N ILE A 62 -6.78 -10.50 11.38
CA ILE A 62 -5.54 -9.75 11.64
C ILE A 62 -4.29 -10.61 11.40
N ARG A 63 -4.29 -11.86 11.88
CA ARG A 63 -3.17 -12.78 11.68
C ARG A 63 -2.88 -12.97 10.19
N ASN A 64 -3.92 -13.12 9.37
CA ASN A 64 -3.80 -13.30 7.93
C ASN A 64 -3.34 -12.03 7.22
N LEU A 65 -3.84 -10.84 7.61
CA LEU A 65 -3.36 -9.57 7.07
C LEU A 65 -1.86 -9.35 7.38
N LEU A 66 -1.45 -9.64 8.61
CA LEU A 66 -0.07 -9.48 9.05
C LEU A 66 0.90 -10.42 8.34
N ASN A 67 0.59 -11.72 8.36
CA ASN A 67 1.55 -12.77 7.99
C ASN A 67 1.26 -13.43 6.64
N GLY A 68 0.16 -13.07 5.98
CA GLY A 68 -0.35 -13.80 4.83
C GLY A 68 -1.10 -15.07 5.26
N ASN A 69 -1.60 -15.80 4.27
CA ASN A 69 -2.20 -17.12 4.45
C ASN A 69 -1.32 -18.19 3.77
N ILE A 70 -1.67 -19.47 3.90
CA ILE A 70 -0.86 -20.58 3.35
C ILE A 70 -0.79 -20.52 1.80
N GLU A 71 -1.75 -19.85 1.15
CA GLU A 71 -1.92 -19.81 -0.30
C GLU A 71 -1.41 -18.52 -0.96
N HIS A 72 -1.26 -17.43 -0.21
CA HIS A 72 -0.91 -16.08 -0.69
C HIS A 72 0.26 -15.53 0.13
N SER A 73 1.15 -14.81 -0.55
CA SER A 73 2.41 -14.21 -0.05
C SER A 73 2.33 -13.58 1.35
N GLY A 74 3.48 -13.46 2.03
CA GLY A 74 3.65 -13.24 3.48
C GLY A 74 3.13 -11.94 4.13
N GLY A 75 1.98 -11.43 3.69
CA GLY A 75 1.21 -10.35 4.30
C GLY A 75 1.92 -9.00 4.33
N LEU A 76 1.34 -8.09 5.12
CA LEU A 76 1.85 -6.74 5.30
C LEU A 76 3.27 -6.73 5.90
N LYS A 77 3.66 -7.72 6.71
CA LYS A 77 5.04 -7.82 7.21
C LYS A 77 6.07 -8.06 6.11
N THR A 78 5.68 -8.74 5.03
CA THR A 78 6.58 -8.93 3.87
C THR A 78 6.63 -7.68 2.99
N ALA A 79 5.51 -6.95 2.90
CA ALA A 79 5.46 -5.69 2.14
C ALA A 79 6.20 -4.54 2.84
N PHE A 80 6.15 -4.47 4.17
CA PHE A 80 6.67 -3.35 4.98
C PHE A 80 7.68 -3.75 6.09
N PRO A 81 8.66 -4.64 5.82
CA PRO A 81 9.44 -5.30 6.87
C PRO A 81 10.22 -4.34 7.78
N GLY A 82 10.85 -3.33 7.20
CA GLY A 82 11.58 -2.29 7.92
C GLY A 82 10.64 -1.37 8.70
N THR A 83 9.51 -0.98 8.11
CA THR A 83 8.53 -0.14 8.84
C THR A 83 7.98 -0.85 10.06
N PHE A 84 7.62 -2.15 9.95
CA PHE A 84 7.21 -2.94 11.12
C PHE A 84 8.30 -3.00 12.19
N LYS A 85 9.56 -3.18 11.79
CA LYS A 85 10.69 -3.17 12.73
C LYS A 85 10.83 -1.83 13.46
N GLU A 86 10.66 -0.71 12.77
CA GLU A 86 10.70 0.62 13.40
C GLU A 86 9.53 0.83 14.37
N VAL A 87 8.32 0.37 14.02
CA VAL A 87 7.16 0.41 14.91
C VAL A 87 7.42 -0.40 16.19
N GLU A 88 7.98 -1.61 16.06
CA GLU A 88 8.35 -2.46 17.21
C GLU A 88 9.44 -1.80 18.08
N LEU A 89 10.48 -1.20 17.47
CA LEU A 89 11.56 -0.50 18.19
C LEU A 89 11.07 0.73 18.98
N ASN A 90 9.94 1.31 18.57
CA ASN A 90 9.29 2.43 19.25
C ASN A 90 8.21 1.98 20.24
N ASN A 91 8.17 0.70 20.60
CA ASN A 91 7.24 0.11 21.58
C ASN A 91 5.75 0.30 21.24
N ILE A 92 5.41 0.42 19.95
CA ILE A 92 4.01 0.43 19.52
C ILE A 92 3.51 -1.01 19.48
N ASP A 93 2.37 -1.28 20.11
CA ASP A 93 1.73 -2.58 20.07
C ASP A 93 1.23 -2.88 18.65
N MET A 94 1.89 -3.85 18.02
CA MET A 94 1.58 -4.24 16.65
C MET A 94 0.17 -4.80 16.48
N GLN A 95 -0.32 -5.53 17.47
CA GLN A 95 -1.66 -6.10 17.40
C GLN A 95 -2.71 -4.99 17.50
N GLN A 96 -2.50 -4.04 18.40
CA GLN A 96 -3.37 -2.87 18.54
C GLN A 96 -3.37 -2.01 17.27
N LEU A 97 -2.19 -1.75 16.69
CA LEU A 97 -2.08 -0.99 15.43
C LEU A 97 -2.87 -1.65 14.29
N MET A 98 -2.88 -2.99 14.23
CA MET A 98 -3.67 -3.70 13.22
C MET A 98 -5.17 -3.66 13.47
N TYR A 99 -5.62 -3.70 14.73
CA TYR A 99 -7.03 -3.46 15.05
C TYR A 99 -7.45 -2.04 14.63
N GLU A 100 -6.61 -1.05 14.87
CA GLU A 100 -6.85 0.33 14.43
C GLU A 100 -6.87 0.47 12.92
N PHE A 101 -5.97 -0.21 12.21
CA PHE A 101 -5.98 -0.24 10.75
C PHE A 101 -7.27 -0.85 10.21
N VAL A 102 -7.68 -2.02 10.70
CA VAL A 102 -8.88 -2.70 10.20
C VAL A 102 -10.17 -1.91 10.50
N ALA A 103 -10.18 -1.16 11.60
CA ALA A 103 -11.27 -0.24 11.96
C ALA A 103 -11.18 1.13 11.25
N SER A 104 -10.15 1.37 10.42
CA SER A 104 -9.92 2.67 9.78
C SER A 104 -10.71 2.82 8.48
N LYS A 105 -10.96 4.07 8.10
CA LYS A 105 -11.56 4.41 6.81
C LYS A 105 -10.69 3.97 5.63
N GLU A 106 -9.37 4.00 5.79
CA GLU A 106 -8.43 3.52 4.78
C GLU A 106 -8.61 2.03 4.48
N PHE A 107 -9.03 1.22 5.45
CA PHE A 107 -9.38 -0.19 5.25
C PHE A 107 -10.77 -0.36 4.62
N GLU A 108 -11.74 0.53 4.85
CA GLU A 108 -13.03 0.47 4.13
C GLU A 108 -12.87 0.67 2.61
N ASP A 109 -11.85 1.43 2.20
CA ASP A 109 -11.52 1.66 0.78
C ASP A 109 -10.87 0.42 0.10
N TYR A 110 -10.46 -0.59 0.88
CA TYR A 110 -9.85 -1.83 0.39
C TYR A 110 -10.86 -2.69 -0.37
N LYS A 111 -10.58 -2.94 -1.67
CA LYS A 111 -11.35 -3.90 -2.49
C LYS A 111 -10.43 -4.58 -3.50
N GLU A 112 -10.07 -5.82 -3.21
CA GLU A 112 -9.28 -6.68 -4.12
C GLU A 112 -10.12 -7.71 -4.88
N ILE A 113 -11.45 -7.66 -4.76
CA ILE A 113 -12.32 -8.60 -5.47
C ILE A 113 -12.60 -8.05 -6.88
N PRO A 114 -12.27 -8.81 -7.95
CA PRO A 114 -12.63 -8.43 -9.32
C PRO A 114 -14.13 -8.15 -9.43
N TYR A 115 -14.48 -7.04 -10.10
CA TYR A 115 -15.86 -6.63 -10.38
C TYR A 115 -16.74 -6.26 -9.16
N ALA A 116 -16.19 -6.22 -7.94
CA ALA A 116 -16.92 -5.80 -6.73
C ALA A 116 -16.93 -4.26 -6.51
N GLY A 117 -16.65 -3.50 -7.56
CA GLY A 117 -16.57 -2.04 -7.56
C GLY A 117 -15.13 -1.52 -7.48
N ASP A 118 -15.03 -0.19 -7.42
CA ASP A 118 -13.75 0.50 -7.35
C ASP A 118 -13.23 0.50 -5.90
N GLY A 119 -11.98 0.05 -5.71
CA GLY A 119 -11.23 0.15 -4.45
C GLY A 119 -9.73 0.01 -4.67
N GLN A 120 -8.96 0.17 -3.60
CA GLN A 120 -7.50 0.07 -3.61
C GLN A 120 -7.05 -1.29 -3.06
N CYS A 121 -5.78 -1.65 -3.30
CA CYS A 121 -5.19 -2.86 -2.73
C CYS A 121 -4.89 -2.68 -1.23
N ILE A 122 -4.60 -3.78 -0.54
CA ILE A 122 -4.34 -3.76 0.91
C ILE A 122 -3.08 -2.98 1.25
N GLU A 123 -2.03 -3.05 0.43
CA GLU A 123 -0.77 -2.34 0.65
C GLU A 123 -0.95 -0.82 0.56
N GLU A 124 -1.76 -0.35 -0.39
CA GLU A 124 -2.06 1.08 -0.49
C GLU A 124 -2.94 1.57 0.65
N SER A 125 -3.92 0.77 1.07
CA SER A 125 -4.73 1.04 2.26
C SER A 125 -3.85 1.19 3.51
N PHE A 126 -2.94 0.23 3.71
CA PHE A 126 -2.06 0.23 4.87
C PHE A 126 -1.04 1.37 4.82
N PHE A 127 -0.47 1.67 3.64
CA PHE A 127 0.40 2.82 3.45
C PHE A 127 -0.29 4.13 3.83
N ARG A 128 -1.52 4.35 3.37
CA ARG A 128 -2.30 5.55 3.68
C ARG A 128 -2.60 5.66 5.18
N PHE A 129 -2.97 4.55 5.82
CA PHE A 129 -3.19 4.50 7.26
C PHE A 129 -1.91 4.83 8.04
N LEU A 130 -0.81 4.13 7.76
CA LEU A 130 0.48 4.34 8.43
C LEU A 130 1.02 5.76 8.23
N SER A 131 0.78 6.38 7.07
CA SER A 131 1.21 7.76 6.82
C SER A 131 0.58 8.78 7.79
N ASN A 132 -0.54 8.42 8.44
CA ASN A 132 -1.20 9.27 9.44
C ASN A 132 -0.80 8.94 10.88
N VAL A 133 -0.08 7.84 11.13
CA VAL A 133 0.41 7.46 12.47
C VAL A 133 1.47 8.46 12.92
N GLU A 134 1.34 8.95 14.16
CA GLU A 134 2.15 10.06 14.69
C GLU A 134 3.66 9.79 14.61
N LEU A 135 4.10 8.57 14.94
CA LEU A 135 5.50 8.14 14.81
C LEU A 135 6.05 8.39 13.40
N ILE A 136 5.27 8.00 12.39
CA ILE A 136 5.68 8.04 10.98
C ILE A 136 5.63 9.47 10.48
N LYS A 137 4.52 10.17 10.75
CA LYS A 137 4.29 11.56 10.36
C LYS A 137 5.35 12.52 10.91
N ASN A 138 5.86 12.26 12.11
CA ASN A 138 6.85 13.11 12.77
C ASN A 138 8.31 12.70 12.49
N ASN A 139 8.55 11.56 11.83
CA ASN A 139 9.90 11.08 11.52
C ASN A 139 10.10 10.84 10.01
N LYS A 140 10.76 11.81 9.36
CA LYS A 140 11.04 11.78 7.91
C LYS A 140 11.77 10.53 7.43
N ASN A 141 12.62 9.91 8.25
CA ASN A 141 13.34 8.71 7.87
C ASN A 141 12.41 7.49 7.83
N ILE A 142 11.49 7.38 8.80
CA ILE A 142 10.48 6.31 8.84
C ILE A 142 9.45 6.53 7.73
N GLU A 143 9.01 7.76 7.51
CA GLU A 143 8.12 8.12 6.38
C GLU A 143 8.75 7.71 5.03
N LEU A 144 10.04 8.00 4.85
CA LEU A 144 10.77 7.63 3.64
C LEU A 144 10.93 6.11 3.48
N LEU A 145 11.19 5.40 4.58
CA LEU A 145 11.23 3.94 4.59
C LEU A 145 9.88 3.33 4.20
N LEU A 146 8.80 3.81 4.82
CA LEU A 146 7.42 3.44 4.49
C LEU A 146 7.14 3.66 3.01
N LYS A 147 7.50 4.84 2.46
CA LYS A 147 7.31 5.15 1.05
C LYS A 147 8.13 4.23 0.13
N HIS A 148 9.38 3.94 0.48
CA HIS A 148 10.22 3.01 -0.29
C HIS A 148 9.61 1.60 -0.32
N GLU A 149 9.15 1.09 0.82
CA GLU A 149 8.53 -0.23 0.96
C GLU A 149 7.20 -0.32 0.22
N PHE A 150 6.35 0.70 0.35
CA PHE A 150 5.10 0.86 -0.40
C PHE A 150 5.35 0.78 -1.90
N LEU A 151 6.25 1.60 -2.45
CA LEU A 151 6.54 1.62 -3.87
C LEU A 151 7.13 0.28 -4.36
N ASN A 152 7.96 -0.36 -3.54
CA ASN A 152 8.48 -1.68 -3.85
C ASN A 152 7.37 -2.74 -3.93
N ALA A 153 6.45 -2.75 -2.96
CA ALA A 153 5.33 -3.69 -2.92
C ALA A 153 4.37 -3.46 -4.10
N MET A 154 3.91 -2.22 -4.29
CA MET A 154 2.99 -1.86 -5.37
C MET A 154 3.54 -2.21 -6.75
N ILE A 155 4.79 -1.82 -7.03
CA ILE A 155 5.37 -2.09 -8.34
C ILE A 155 5.61 -3.60 -8.52
N SER A 156 5.89 -4.35 -7.46
CA SER A 156 5.98 -5.82 -7.52
C SER A 156 4.64 -6.47 -7.90
N ILE A 157 3.53 -5.97 -7.36
CA ILE A 157 2.18 -6.41 -7.75
C ILE A 157 1.95 -6.12 -9.23
N LEU A 158 2.29 -4.91 -9.69
CA LEU A 158 2.07 -4.46 -11.07
C LEU A 158 2.96 -5.17 -12.11
N VAL A 159 4.06 -5.80 -11.68
CA VAL A 159 4.86 -6.69 -12.54
C VAL A 159 4.07 -7.93 -12.94
N VAL A 160 3.29 -8.49 -12.01
CA VAL A 160 2.49 -9.71 -12.22
C VAL A 160 1.10 -9.38 -12.74
N ASN A 161 0.58 -8.21 -12.38
CA ASN A 161 -0.75 -7.74 -12.73
C ASN A 161 -0.70 -6.35 -13.38
N SER A 162 -0.44 -6.30 -14.69
CA SER A 162 -0.32 -5.06 -15.46
C SER A 162 -1.65 -4.32 -15.65
N GLU A 163 -2.78 -4.99 -15.42
CA GLU A 163 -4.12 -4.43 -15.49
C GLU A 163 -4.86 -4.77 -14.18
N PRO A 164 -4.44 -4.13 -13.06
CA PRO A 164 -4.96 -4.49 -11.76
C PRO A 164 -6.47 -4.28 -11.67
N ALA A 165 -7.15 -5.17 -10.94
CA ALA A 165 -8.57 -5.05 -10.64
C ALA A 165 -8.89 -3.95 -9.60
N PHE A 166 -7.85 -3.27 -9.09
CA PHE A 166 -7.94 -2.17 -8.13
C PHE A 166 -7.46 -0.87 -8.77
N LYS A 167 -7.88 0.26 -8.19
CA LYS A 167 -7.38 1.59 -8.56
C LYS A 167 -6.11 1.92 -7.78
N ILE A 168 -5.18 2.58 -8.46
CA ILE A 168 -3.98 3.16 -7.85
C ILE A 168 -4.28 4.64 -7.58
N PHE A 169 -4.34 5.03 -6.31
CA PHE A 169 -4.64 6.42 -5.93
C PHE A 169 -3.36 7.25 -5.69
N SER A 170 -2.25 6.58 -5.39
CA SER A 170 -0.97 7.21 -5.14
C SER A 170 -0.47 7.95 -6.37
N LYS A 171 -0.26 9.26 -6.20
CA LYS A 171 0.29 10.16 -7.23
C LYS A 171 1.77 9.88 -7.55
N ASP A 172 2.44 9.14 -6.67
CA ASP A 172 3.84 8.77 -6.85
C ASP A 172 4.02 7.67 -7.91
N ILE A 173 2.99 6.86 -8.14
CA ILE A 173 2.97 5.81 -9.15
C ILE A 173 2.44 6.41 -10.45
N LYS A 174 3.29 6.41 -11.47
CA LYS A 174 3.03 6.93 -12.81
C LYS A 174 2.91 5.78 -13.80
N HIS A 175 2.31 6.07 -14.96
CA HIS A 175 2.25 5.16 -16.09
C HIS A 175 2.70 5.89 -17.35
N ASN A 176 3.74 5.40 -18.03
CA ASN A 176 4.30 6.06 -19.23
C ASN A 176 3.61 5.63 -20.54
N GLY A 177 2.47 4.93 -20.44
CA GLY A 177 1.77 4.34 -21.57
C GLY A 177 2.32 2.97 -21.99
N HIS A 178 3.27 2.42 -21.23
CA HIS A 178 3.78 1.06 -21.41
C HIS A 178 3.94 0.30 -20.08
N ILE A 179 4.49 0.96 -19.06
CA ILE A 179 4.75 0.38 -17.74
C ILE A 179 4.30 1.32 -16.63
N TYR A 180 4.05 0.74 -15.46
CA TYR A 180 4.00 1.47 -14.20
C TYR A 180 5.40 1.70 -13.65
N TYR A 181 5.64 2.90 -13.15
CA TYR A 181 6.90 3.28 -12.53
C TYR A 181 6.70 4.33 -11.45
N ALA A 182 7.64 4.41 -10.52
CA ALA A 182 7.72 5.44 -9.50
C ALA A 182 9.20 5.75 -9.24
N PHE A 183 9.47 6.90 -8.63
CA PHE A 183 10.80 7.22 -8.18
C PHE A 183 10.76 8.09 -6.92
N ILE A 184 11.84 8.01 -6.15
CA ILE A 184 12.09 8.88 -4.99
C ILE A 184 13.49 9.47 -5.08
N ARG A 185 13.68 10.63 -4.45
CA ARG A 185 14.99 11.30 -4.36
C ARG A 185 15.53 11.13 -2.94
N LEU A 186 16.68 10.48 -2.84
CA LEU A 186 17.29 10.07 -1.58
C LEU A 186 18.59 10.82 -1.34
N ASP A 187 18.90 11.04 -0.06
CA ASP A 187 20.29 11.32 0.32
C ASP A 187 21.17 10.10 0.01
N ARG A 188 22.42 10.37 -0.39
CA ARG A 188 23.35 9.32 -0.84
C ARG A 188 23.56 8.24 0.21
N ASN A 189 23.75 8.62 1.47
CA ASN A 189 23.92 7.68 2.57
C ASN A 189 22.73 6.71 2.71
N ILE A 190 21.50 7.20 2.53
CA ILE A 190 20.29 6.37 2.57
C ILE A 190 20.25 5.43 1.37
N ALA A 191 20.51 5.95 0.17
CA ALA A 191 20.53 5.14 -1.05
C ALA A 191 21.60 4.04 -1.00
N GLU A 192 22.79 4.35 -0.50
CA GLU A 192 23.88 3.37 -0.33
C GLU A 192 23.53 2.31 0.73
N ALA A 193 22.86 2.70 1.82
CA ALA A 193 22.36 1.76 2.82
C ALA A 193 21.32 0.79 2.24
N LEU A 194 20.38 1.29 1.43
CA LEU A 194 19.39 0.46 0.74
C LEU A 194 20.03 -0.48 -0.30
N LEU A 195 21.10 -0.03 -0.98
CA LEU A 195 21.78 -0.81 -2.02
C LEU A 195 22.80 -1.81 -1.45
N GLY A 196 23.30 -1.59 -0.23
CA GLY A 196 24.36 -2.38 0.39
C GLY A 196 25.76 -2.14 -0.20
N LYS A 197 25.94 -1.10 -1.03
CA LYS A 197 27.22 -0.74 -1.65
C LYS A 197 27.25 0.74 -2.03
N LYS A 198 28.46 1.25 -2.28
CA LYS A 198 28.67 2.63 -2.74
C LYS A 198 28.07 2.87 -4.12
N ILE A 199 27.50 4.06 -4.32
CA ILE A 199 26.87 4.48 -5.57
C ILE A 199 27.86 5.31 -6.39
N GLN A 200 28.07 4.94 -7.65
CA GLN A 200 28.99 5.64 -8.56
C GLN A 200 28.38 6.90 -9.20
N VAL A 201 27.05 6.97 -9.28
CA VAL A 201 26.32 8.12 -9.85
C VAL A 201 26.70 9.39 -9.09
N GLN A 202 27.16 10.43 -9.79
CA GLN A 202 27.59 11.71 -9.20
C GLN A 202 26.43 12.72 -9.17
N GLN A 203 25.48 12.51 -8.25
CA GLN A 203 24.36 13.41 -8.01
C GLN A 203 24.30 13.79 -6.52
N GLU A 204 23.80 15.00 -6.24
CA GLU A 204 23.55 15.49 -4.87
C GLU A 204 22.44 14.67 -4.19
N LYS A 205 21.33 14.46 -4.89
CA LYS A 205 20.26 13.52 -4.51
C LYS A 205 20.25 12.36 -5.49
N ILE A 206 20.23 11.15 -4.97
CA ILE A 206 20.14 9.92 -5.76
C ILE A 206 18.69 9.70 -6.16
N ILE A 207 18.42 9.57 -7.45
CA ILE A 207 17.12 9.15 -7.96
C ILE A 207 17.04 7.63 -7.84
N TRP A 208 16.11 7.13 -7.05
CA TRP A 208 15.86 5.71 -6.90
C TRP A 208 14.59 5.33 -7.68
N LEU A 209 14.74 4.50 -8.69
CA LEU A 209 13.66 4.03 -9.56
C LEU A 209 12.99 2.78 -8.96
N PHE A 210 11.69 2.66 -9.21
CA PHE A 210 10.92 1.42 -9.19
C PHE A 210 10.14 1.33 -10.51
N ALA A 211 10.28 0.23 -11.24
CA ALA A 211 9.60 0.05 -12.52
C ALA A 211 9.13 -1.39 -12.72
N ALA A 212 7.87 -1.53 -13.13
CA ALA A 212 7.26 -2.80 -13.50
C ALA A 212 7.61 -3.13 -14.95
N ALA A 213 8.86 -3.55 -15.18
CA ALA A 213 9.29 -4.01 -16.48
C ALA A 213 8.70 -5.40 -16.80
N LYS A 214 8.78 -5.82 -18.06
CA LYS A 214 8.26 -7.12 -18.51
C LYS A 214 8.75 -8.27 -17.61
N ASN A 215 7.83 -8.81 -16.82
CA ASN A 215 8.01 -9.94 -15.89
C ASN A 215 9.07 -9.75 -14.80
N ARG A 216 9.49 -8.51 -14.49
CA ARG A 216 10.43 -8.24 -13.39
C ARG A 216 10.31 -6.84 -12.83
N LEU A 217 10.56 -6.72 -11.53
CA LEU A 217 10.79 -5.44 -10.88
C LEU A 217 12.21 -4.94 -11.21
N ILE A 218 12.32 -3.76 -11.81
CA ILE A 218 13.58 -3.02 -11.92
C ILE A 218 13.58 -1.96 -10.83
N LYS A 219 14.58 -1.98 -9.95
CA LYS A 219 14.75 -0.97 -8.91
C LYS A 219 16.21 -0.62 -8.67
N GLY A 220 16.46 0.61 -8.23
CA GLY A 220 17.80 1.07 -7.87
C GLY A 220 18.11 2.49 -8.34
N PRO A 221 19.35 2.96 -8.11
CA PRO A 221 19.77 4.30 -8.47
C PRO A 221 19.84 4.46 -9.99
N ILE A 222 19.36 5.59 -10.50
CA ILE A 222 19.41 5.97 -11.91
C ILE A 222 19.88 7.42 -12.08
N GLU A 223 20.31 7.76 -13.30
CA GLU A 223 20.61 9.13 -13.69
C GLU A 223 19.35 9.87 -14.18
N GLU A 224 19.37 11.21 -14.16
CA GLU A 224 18.20 12.05 -14.50
C GLU A 224 17.83 11.93 -15.99
N ASN A 225 18.82 11.79 -16.89
CA ASN A 225 18.59 11.51 -18.31
C ASN A 225 17.79 10.20 -18.51
N LEU A 226 18.10 9.16 -17.73
CA LEU A 226 17.39 7.88 -17.80
C LEU A 226 15.93 8.04 -17.38
N LEU A 227 15.70 8.80 -16.30
CA LEU A 227 14.35 9.11 -15.84
C LEU A 227 13.56 9.82 -16.95
N GLN A 228 14.10 10.87 -17.56
CA GLN A 228 13.44 11.59 -18.64
C GLN A 228 13.04 10.68 -19.81
N LEU A 229 13.92 9.77 -20.22
CA LEU A 229 13.60 8.81 -21.29
C LEU A 229 12.48 7.82 -20.88
N ILE A 230 12.48 7.37 -19.62
CA ILE A 230 11.39 6.52 -19.08
C ILE A 230 10.07 7.29 -19.07
N GLU A 231 10.07 8.57 -18.69
CA GLU A 231 8.87 9.41 -18.67
C GLU A 231 8.30 9.64 -20.08
N ILE A 232 9.15 9.72 -21.13
CA ILE A 232 8.68 9.80 -22.53
C ILE A 232 7.97 8.50 -22.96
N GLY A 233 8.44 7.35 -22.48
CA GLY A 233 7.74 6.07 -22.59
C GLY A 233 7.79 5.38 -23.96
N SER A 234 8.36 5.99 -25.01
CA SER A 234 8.41 5.40 -26.36
C SER A 234 9.68 5.77 -27.13
N LEU A 235 10.31 4.76 -27.73
CA LEU A 235 11.51 4.92 -28.55
C LEU A 235 11.23 5.77 -29.80
N LYS A 236 10.07 5.57 -30.45
CA LYS A 236 9.61 6.42 -31.54
C LYS A 236 9.56 7.91 -31.15
N LYS A 237 8.90 8.24 -30.03
CA LYS A 237 8.79 9.63 -29.54
C LYS A 237 10.17 10.22 -29.23
N ILE A 238 11.03 9.45 -28.57
CA ILE A 238 12.41 9.84 -28.28
C ILE A 238 13.13 10.24 -29.57
N ASN A 239 13.10 9.39 -30.60
CA ASN A 239 13.75 9.65 -31.90
C ASN A 239 13.19 10.88 -32.62
N GLU A 240 11.88 11.12 -32.55
CA GLU A 240 11.21 12.26 -33.17
C GLU A 240 11.61 13.60 -32.56
N MET A 241 11.92 13.62 -31.25
CA MET A 241 12.33 14.84 -30.56
C MET A 241 13.68 15.39 -31.05
N LYS A 242 14.47 14.61 -31.82
CA LYS A 242 15.83 14.98 -32.29
C LYS A 242 16.78 15.47 -31.17
N LEU A 243 16.46 15.18 -29.91
CA LEU A 243 17.18 15.64 -28.72
C LEU A 243 18.41 14.80 -28.39
N ILE A 244 18.80 13.87 -29.25
CA ILE A 244 19.57 12.70 -28.82
C ILE A 244 21.00 12.75 -29.38
N SER A 245 21.97 12.90 -28.49
CA SER A 245 23.37 12.54 -28.75
C SER A 245 23.52 11.04 -29.05
N ASN A 246 24.64 10.59 -29.62
CA ASN A 246 24.87 9.15 -29.83
C ASN A 246 24.78 8.32 -28.53
N GLU A 247 25.13 8.92 -27.39
CA GLU A 247 25.07 8.30 -26.08
C GLU A 247 23.63 8.08 -25.60
N GLU A 248 22.78 9.09 -25.70
CA GLU A 248 21.36 8.98 -25.32
C GLU A 248 20.60 8.02 -26.24
N SER A 249 21.02 7.86 -27.50
CA SER A 249 20.43 6.89 -28.43
C SER A 249 20.74 5.45 -28.00
N ASN A 250 21.98 5.20 -27.55
CA ASN A 250 22.37 3.93 -26.98
C ASN A 250 21.66 3.66 -25.66
N LEU A 251 21.48 4.69 -24.83
CA LEU A 251 20.74 4.60 -23.57
C LEU A 251 19.26 4.25 -23.81
N ALA A 252 18.61 4.92 -24.77
CA ALA A 252 17.22 4.67 -25.17
C ALA A 252 17.03 3.22 -25.67
N LYS A 253 17.96 2.71 -26.48
CA LYS A 253 17.97 1.29 -26.89
C LYS A 253 18.15 0.35 -25.70
N GLY A 254 18.98 0.72 -24.72
CA GLY A 254 19.19 -0.02 -23.49
C GLY A 254 17.90 -0.18 -22.68
N ILE A 255 17.21 0.92 -22.37
CA ILE A 255 15.95 0.87 -21.62
C ILE A 255 14.80 0.20 -22.38
N TYR A 256 14.77 0.33 -23.72
CA TYR A 256 13.84 -0.42 -24.55
C TYR A 256 14.04 -1.93 -24.40
N ARG A 257 15.30 -2.41 -24.45
CA ARG A 257 15.63 -3.82 -24.20
C ARG A 257 15.28 -4.28 -22.79
N LEU A 258 15.34 -3.37 -21.81
CA LEU A 258 14.91 -3.66 -20.45
C LEU A 258 13.39 -3.76 -20.30
N GLY A 259 12.62 -3.33 -21.31
CA GLY A 259 11.15 -3.31 -21.31
C GLY A 259 10.57 -2.11 -20.55
N LEU A 260 11.32 -1.01 -20.43
CA LEU A 260 10.90 0.19 -19.70
C LEU A 260 10.15 1.20 -20.57
N ILE A 261 10.29 1.08 -21.89
CA ILE A 261 9.61 1.93 -22.88
C ILE A 261 9.14 1.04 -24.04
N LYS A 262 8.07 1.47 -24.72
CA LYS A 262 7.62 0.81 -25.95
C LYS A 262 8.47 1.20 -27.15
N SER A 263 8.30 0.48 -28.26
CA SER A 263 8.93 0.80 -29.55
C SER A 263 8.53 2.19 -30.08
#